data_AF-A0A1I0BZT2-F1
#
_entry.id   AF-A0A1I0BZT2-F1
#
_cell.length_a   1.000
_cell.length_b   1.000
_cell.length_c   1.000
_cell.angle_alpha   90.00
_cell.angle_beta   90.00
_cell.angle_gamma   90.00
#
_symmetry.space_group_name_H-M   'P 1'
#
loop_
_entity.id
_entity.type
_entity.pdbx_description
1 polymer ?
#
loop_
_entity_poly.entity_id
_entity_poly.type
_entity_poly.pdbx_seq_one_letter_code
_entity_poly.pdbx_strand_id
1 'polypeptide(L)'
;MVRYNKLFKVVHFIHALFILSNVITGIMMLKGINVVKFHIISGIFIFIIPIILVLITIKGKLLYFTFTRSISNKIKRKGVKVTSTMLLLLVSLSVLTGVAMILGFKFLFPVHIMLFILILAVIPIHILFGTKVLK
;
A
#
# COMPACT_ATOMS: atom_id res chain seq x y z
N MET A 1 -1.93 -4.79 -22.96
CA MET A 1 -2.06 -3.56 -22.13
C MET A 1 -3.17 -3.76 -21.10
N VAL A 2 -2.89 -3.67 -19.80
CA VAL A 2 -3.93 -3.70 -18.74
C VAL A 2 -4.51 -2.29 -18.63
N ARG A 3 -5.81 -2.10 -18.92
CA ARG A 3 -6.46 -0.79 -18.83
C ARG A 3 -7.26 -0.70 -17.53
N TYR A 4 -6.69 -0.03 -16.54
CA TYR A 4 -7.46 0.41 -15.36
C TYR A 4 -8.36 1.60 -15.72
N ASN A 5 -9.55 1.64 -15.12
CA ASN A 5 -10.45 2.80 -15.21
C ASN A 5 -9.72 4.07 -14.73
N LYS A 6 -10.03 5.24 -15.32
CA LYS A 6 -9.52 6.55 -14.90
C LYS A 6 -9.70 6.77 -13.40
N LEU A 7 -10.87 6.40 -12.84
CA LEU A 7 -11.13 6.50 -11.40
C LEU A 7 -10.14 5.67 -10.57
N PHE A 8 -9.88 4.40 -10.96
CA PHE A 8 -8.92 3.55 -10.26
C PHE A 8 -7.52 4.17 -10.26
N LYS A 9 -7.08 4.71 -11.40
CA LYS A 9 -5.76 5.36 -11.51
C LYS A 9 -5.64 6.55 -10.58
N VAL A 10 -6.66 7.40 -10.52
CA VAL A 10 -6.69 8.59 -9.64
C VAL A 10 -6.65 8.17 -8.18
N VAL A 11 -7.53 7.23 -7.77
CA VAL A 11 -7.59 6.74 -6.39
C VAL A 11 -6.27 6.07 -5.98
N HIS A 12 -5.66 5.28 -6.86
CA HIS A 12 -4.37 4.64 -6.62
C HIS A 12 -3.23 5.66 -6.50
N PHE A 13 -3.24 6.73 -7.30
CA PHE A 13 -2.26 7.81 -7.19
C PHE A 13 -2.40 8.56 -5.86
N ILE A 14 -3.63 8.91 -5.47
CA ILE A 14 -3.92 9.53 -4.17
C ILE A 14 -3.44 8.63 -3.02
N HIS A 15 -3.67 7.32 -3.11
CA HIS A 15 -3.16 6.36 -2.13
C HIS A 15 -1.64 6.43 -1.98
N ALA A 16 -0.91 6.45 -3.10
CA ALA A 16 0.55 6.56 -3.10
C ALA A 16 1.04 7.87 -2.45
N LEU A 17 0.33 8.98 -2.66
CA LEU A 17 0.63 10.26 -2.00
C LEU A 17 0.43 10.18 -0.48
N PHE A 18 -0.64 9.54 -0.01
CA PHE A 18 -0.84 9.33 1.42
C PHE A 18 0.25 8.43 2.03
N ILE A 19 0.64 7.34 1.36
CA ILE A 19 1.78 6.51 1.78
C ILE A 19 3.05 7.36 1.91
N LEU A 20 3.38 8.14 0.88
CA LEU A 20 4.55 9.01 0.91
C LEU A 20 4.50 10.01 2.07
N SER A 21 3.35 10.67 2.27
CA SER A 21 3.14 11.59 3.40
C SER A 21 3.29 10.89 4.76
N ASN A 22 2.80 9.66 4.90
CA ASN A 22 2.90 8.90 6.14
C ASN A 22 4.34 8.45 6.43
N VAL A 23 5.07 8.04 5.39
CA VAL A 23 6.51 7.74 5.48
C VAL A 23 7.30 8.98 5.93
N ILE A 24 7.06 10.13 5.29
CA ILE A 24 7.75 11.38 5.63
C ILE A 24 7.45 11.77 7.08
N THR A 25 6.18 11.78 7.48
CA THR A 25 5.78 12.13 8.85
C THR A 25 6.30 11.14 9.88
N GLY A 26 6.38 9.84 9.56
CA GLY A 26 7.00 8.83 10.41
C GLY A 26 8.50 9.09 10.63
N ILE A 27 9.25 9.41 9.58
CA ILE A 27 10.67 9.79 9.68
C ILE A 27 10.84 11.08 10.50
N MET A 28 9.98 12.08 10.30
CA MET A 28 10.00 13.32 11.07
C MET A 28 9.75 13.06 12.57
N MET A 29 8.82 12.16 12.90
CA MET A 29 8.56 11.75 14.29
C MET A 29 9.77 11.03 14.92
N LEU A 30 10.47 10.17 14.16
CA LEU A 30 11.71 9.55 14.62
C LEU A 30 12.82 10.58 14.91
N LYS A 31 12.77 11.74 14.24
CA LYS A 31 13.65 12.90 14.50
C LYS A 31 13.13 13.84 15.61
N GLY A 32 12.05 13.47 16.30
CA GLY A 32 11.46 14.27 17.39
C GLY A 32 10.53 15.41 16.95
N ILE A 33 10.19 15.52 15.66
CA ILE A 33 9.30 16.56 15.17
C ILE A 33 7.84 16.16 15.44
N ASN A 34 7.07 17.07 16.07
CA ASN A 34 5.67 16.81 16.42
C ASN A 34 4.72 16.92 15.22
N VAL A 35 4.61 15.84 14.44
CA VAL A 35 3.66 15.70 13.31
C VAL A 35 2.69 14.54 13.49
N VAL A 36 2.48 14.09 14.73
CA VAL A 36 1.70 12.90 15.08
C VAL A 36 0.28 12.94 14.51
N LYS A 37 -0.40 14.09 14.57
CA LYS A 37 -1.76 14.25 14.03
C LYS A 37 -1.82 13.95 12.54
N PHE A 38 -0.87 14.48 11.75
CA PHE A 38 -0.80 14.24 10.31
C PHE A 38 -0.45 12.79 9.99
N HIS A 39 0.44 12.17 10.78
CA HIS A 39 0.77 10.76 10.65
C HIS A 39 -0.45 9.86 10.87
N ILE A 40 -1.24 10.12 11.91
CA ILE A 40 -2.47 9.36 12.19
C ILE A 40 -3.51 9.53 11.06
N ILE A 41 -3.78 10.78 10.66
CA ILE A 41 -4.77 11.07 9.61
C ILE A 41 -4.37 10.38 8.30
N SER A 42 -3.11 10.49 7.88
CA SER A 42 -2.63 9.82 6.68
C SER A 42 -2.71 8.29 6.82
N GLY A 43 -2.43 7.73 8.00
CA GLY A 43 -2.57 6.29 8.28
C GLY A 43 -3.99 5.77 8.09
N ILE A 44 -5.01 6.55 8.51
CA ILE A 44 -6.42 6.21 8.32
C ILE A 44 -6.77 6.15 6.82
N PHE A 45 -6.36 7.15 6.03
CA PHE A 45 -6.60 7.15 4.58
C PHE A 45 -5.86 6.01 3.87
N ILE A 46 -4.65 5.67 4.32
CA ILE A 46 -3.89 4.52 3.83
C ILE A 46 -4.66 3.21 4.05
N PHE A 47 -5.44 3.08 5.13
CA PHE A 47 -6.26 1.89 5.36
C PHE A 47 -7.54 1.87 4.53
N ILE A 48 -8.23 3.01 4.42
CA ILE A 48 -9.54 3.10 3.75
C ILE A 48 -9.41 2.95 2.23
N ILE A 49 -8.40 3.59 1.61
CA ILE A 49 -8.31 3.65 0.15
C ILE A 49 -8.13 2.26 -0.51
N PRO A 50 -7.31 1.33 0.02
CA PRO A 50 -7.23 -0.03 -0.51
C PRO A 50 -8.57 -0.76 -0.52
N ILE A 51 -9.42 -0.57 0.49
CA ILE A 51 -10.78 -1.15 0.52
C ILE A 51 -11.60 -0.59 -0.65
N ILE A 52 -11.54 0.72 -0.88
CA ILE A 52 -12.19 1.37 -2.03
C ILE A 52 -11.65 0.81 -3.35
N LEU A 53 -10.33 0.64 -3.49
CA LEU A 53 -9.71 0.08 -4.69
C LEU A 53 -10.17 -1.37 -4.94
N VAL A 54 -10.30 -2.19 -3.90
CA VAL A 54 -10.84 -3.54 -3.99
C VAL A 54 -12.30 -3.51 -4.44
N LEU A 55 -13.13 -2.67 -3.83
CA LEU A 55 -14.55 -2.52 -4.21
C LEU A 55 -14.73 -2.05 -5.66
N ILE A 56 -13.92 -1.09 -6.12
CA ILE A 56 -13.90 -0.63 -7.53
C ILE A 56 -13.50 -1.79 -8.45
N THR A 57 -12.53 -2.61 -8.03
CA THR A 57 -12.06 -3.77 -8.80
C THR A 57 -13.13 -4.86 -8.90
N ILE A 58 -13.88 -5.13 -7.83
CA ILE A 58 -14.99 -6.10 -7.81
C ILE A 58 -16.16 -5.59 -8.67
N LYS A 59 -16.58 -4.33 -8.49
CA LYS A 59 -17.67 -3.70 -9.26
C LYS A 59 -17.37 -3.58 -10.75
N GLY A 60 -16.10 -3.38 -11.12
CA GLY A 60 -15.65 -3.24 -12.51
C GLY A 60 -15.68 -4.52 -13.35
N LYS A 61 -16.22 -5.63 -12.81
CA LYS A 61 -16.05 -7.01 -13.28
C LYS A 61 -14.59 -7.46 -13.27
N LEU A 62 -14.40 -8.62 -12.66
CA LEU A 62 -13.21 -9.44 -12.56
C LEU A 62 -12.72 -9.93 -13.95
N LEU A 63 -12.45 -9.04 -14.90
CA LEU A 63 -12.27 -9.39 -16.32
C LEU A 63 -10.94 -8.88 -16.89
N TYR A 64 -9.81 -9.10 -16.21
CA TYR A 64 -8.50 -8.89 -16.85
C TYR A 64 -7.41 -9.90 -16.47
N PHE A 65 -7.72 -10.88 -15.62
CA PHE A 65 -6.75 -11.91 -15.20
C PHE A 65 -6.74 -13.16 -16.07
N THR A 66 -7.67 -13.32 -17.00
CA THR A 66 -7.94 -14.65 -17.60
C THR A 66 -7.09 -15.02 -18.81
N PHE A 67 -6.53 -14.11 -19.62
CA PHE A 67 -5.75 -14.56 -20.79
C PHE A 67 -4.54 -13.67 -21.11
N THR A 68 -3.34 -14.12 -20.73
CA THR A 68 -2.08 -13.71 -21.38
C THR A 68 -1.31 -14.95 -21.82
N ARG A 69 -1.06 -15.06 -23.13
CA ARG A 69 -0.43 -16.21 -23.80
C ARG A 69 1.05 -16.45 -23.46
N SER A 70 1.77 -15.51 -22.81
CA SER A 70 3.20 -15.68 -22.49
C SER A 70 3.48 -15.89 -21.00
N ILE A 71 4.36 -16.86 -20.70
CA ILE A 71 4.80 -17.23 -19.35
C ILE A 71 5.45 -16.03 -18.64
N SER A 72 6.22 -15.21 -19.36
CA SER A 72 6.87 -14.01 -18.79
C SER A 72 5.86 -12.97 -18.29
N ASN A 73 4.78 -12.73 -19.04
CA ASN A 73 3.71 -11.83 -18.61
C ASN A 73 2.88 -12.41 -17.48
N LYS A 74 2.72 -13.74 -17.41
CA LYS A 74 2.07 -14.44 -16.29
C LYS A 74 2.85 -14.24 -15.00
N ILE A 75 4.18 -14.39 -15.03
CA ILE A 75 5.06 -14.18 -13.86
C ILE A 75 4.99 -12.72 -13.40
N LYS A 76 5.13 -11.74 -14.31
CA LYS A 76 5.06 -10.31 -13.97
C LYS A 76 3.73 -9.93 -13.32
N ARG A 77 2.60 -10.40 -13.87
CA ARG A 77 1.25 -10.15 -13.30
C ARG A 77 1.06 -10.83 -11.95
N LYS A 78 1.56 -12.05 -11.78
CA LYS A 78 1.56 -12.74 -10.48
C LYS A 78 2.40 -11.97 -9.46
N GLY A 79 3.55 -11.41 -9.86
CA GLY A 79 4.38 -10.54 -9.04
C GLY A 79 3.64 -9.28 -8.55
N VAL A 80 2.93 -8.57 -9.44
CA VAL A 80 2.08 -7.43 -9.04
C VAL A 80 1.01 -7.85 -8.03
N LYS A 81 0.35 -9.00 -8.25
CA LYS A 81 -0.68 -9.50 -7.34
C LYS A 81 -0.10 -9.85 -5.96
N VAL A 82 1.01 -10.58 -5.91
CA VAL A 82 1.66 -10.97 -4.65
C VAL A 82 2.11 -9.73 -3.88
N THR A 83 2.81 -8.81 -4.53
CA THR A 83 3.31 -7.58 -3.89
C THR A 83 2.19 -6.67 -3.41
N SER A 84 1.09 -6.52 -4.17
CA SER A 84 -0.07 -5.74 -3.72
C SER A 84 -0.79 -6.37 -2.53
N THR A 85 -0.99 -7.70 -2.51
CA THR A 85 -1.55 -8.40 -1.34
C THR A 85 -0.63 -8.29 -0.13
N MET A 86 0.68 -8.43 -0.31
CA MET A 86 1.66 -8.26 0.78
C MET A 86 1.63 -6.83 1.34
N LEU A 87 1.61 -5.81 0.48
CA LEU A 87 1.51 -4.42 0.92
C LEU A 87 0.22 -4.16 1.69
N LEU A 88 -0.91 -4.67 1.20
CA LEU A 88 -2.20 -4.55 1.91
C LEU A 88 -2.12 -5.15 3.32
N LEU A 89 -1.54 -6.34 3.46
CA LEU A 89 -1.38 -7.01 4.76
C LEU A 89 -0.44 -6.21 5.69
N LEU A 90 0.74 -5.83 5.20
CA LEU A 90 1.73 -5.09 5.99
C LEU A 90 1.18 -3.74 6.46
N VAL A 91 0.53 -3.01 5.57
CA VAL A 91 -0.13 -1.73 5.87
C VAL A 91 -1.23 -1.92 6.90
N SER A 92 -2.09 -2.95 6.76
CA SER A 92 -3.16 -3.22 7.72
C SER A 92 -2.59 -3.52 9.11
N LEU A 93 -1.55 -4.35 9.21
CA LEU A 93 -0.85 -4.64 10.46
C LEU A 93 -0.17 -3.39 11.04
N SER A 94 0.42 -2.54 10.19
CA SER A 94 1.03 -1.28 10.61
C SER A 94 -0.01 -0.33 11.20
N VAL A 95 -1.18 -0.22 10.58
CA VAL A 95 -2.29 0.60 11.11
C VAL A 95 -2.81 0.03 12.44
N LEU A 96 -2.99 -1.29 12.55
CA LEU A 96 -3.43 -1.93 13.79
C LEU A 96 -2.44 -1.71 14.95
N THR A 97 -1.14 -1.86 14.67
CA THR A 97 -0.10 -1.57 15.67
C THR A 97 -0.06 -0.08 16.04
N GLY A 98 -0.25 0.81 15.07
CA GLY A 98 -0.39 2.26 15.30
C GLY A 98 -1.56 2.61 16.22
N VAL A 99 -2.74 2.05 15.95
CA VAL A 99 -3.94 2.22 16.81
C VAL A 99 -3.70 1.68 18.21
N ALA A 100 -3.12 0.48 18.34
CA ALA A 100 -2.82 -0.12 19.63
C ALA A 100 -1.82 0.73 20.45
N MET A 101 -0.80 1.33 19.82
CA MET A 101 0.10 2.27 20.51
C MET A 101 -0.64 3.50 21.04
N ILE A 102 -1.59 4.05 20.27
CA ILE A 102 -2.43 5.18 20.72
C ILE A 102 -3.29 4.78 21.93
N LEU A 103 -3.78 3.54 21.97
CA LEU A 103 -4.53 2.98 23.09
C LEU A 103 -3.66 2.64 24.31
N GLY A 104 -2.34 2.85 24.26
CA GLY A 104 -1.43 2.68 25.39
C GLY A 104 -0.49 1.47 25.31
N PHE A 105 -0.60 0.62 24.28
CA PHE A 105 0.27 -0.55 24.08
C PHE A 105 1.64 -0.16 23.49
N LYS A 106 2.44 0.61 24.24
CA LYS A 106 3.73 1.18 23.78
C LYS A 106 4.77 0.13 23.39
N PHE A 107 4.70 -1.09 23.93
CA PHE A 107 5.62 -2.18 23.59
C PHE A 107 5.51 -2.63 22.12
N LEU A 108 4.47 -2.23 21.40
CA LEU A 108 4.32 -2.51 19.97
C LEU A 108 5.14 -1.57 19.07
N PHE A 109 5.81 -0.57 19.63
CA PHE A 109 6.63 0.37 18.85
C PHE A 109 7.71 -0.31 17.99
N PRO A 110 8.53 -1.27 18.50
CA PRO A 110 9.51 -1.97 17.67
C PRO A 110 8.86 -2.75 16.52
N VAL A 111 7.69 -3.34 16.76
CA VAL A 111 6.92 -4.07 15.74
C VAL A 111 6.42 -3.11 14.66
N HIS A 112 5.91 -1.94 15.05
CA HIS A 112 5.46 -0.91 14.12
C HIS A 112 6.61 -0.41 13.22
N ILE A 113 7.80 -0.19 13.79
CA ILE A 113 9.01 0.19 13.04
C ILE A 113 9.48 -0.94 12.11
N MET A 114 9.45 -2.19 12.56
CA MET A 114 9.77 -3.35 11.72
C MET A 114 8.83 -3.43 10.52
N LEU A 115 7.52 -3.25 10.73
CA LEU A 115 6.52 -3.22 9.65
C LEU A 115 6.78 -2.08 8.67
N PHE A 116 7.13 -0.89 9.16
CA PHE A 116 7.53 0.24 8.33
C PHE A 116 8.71 -0.09 7.41
N ILE A 117 9.77 -0.72 7.94
CA ILE A 117 10.93 -1.16 7.15
C ILE A 117 10.52 -2.17 6.08
N LEU A 118 9.68 -3.15 6.43
CA LEU A 118 9.18 -4.15 5.47
C LEU A 118 8.34 -3.50 4.35
N ILE A 119 7.49 -2.53 4.68
CA ILE A 119 6.71 -1.77 3.69
C ILE A 119 7.65 -1.06 2.71
N LEU A 120 8.68 -0.36 3.23
CA LEU A 120 9.67 0.33 2.39
C LEU A 120 10.45 -0.63 1.49
N ALA A 121 10.72 -1.86 1.93
CA ALA A 121 11.38 -2.87 1.11
C ALA A 121 10.49 -3.40 -0.03
N VAL A 122 9.17 -3.54 0.21
CA VAL A 122 8.24 -4.11 -0.77
C VAL A 122 7.80 -3.08 -1.83
N ILE A 123 7.72 -1.79 -1.49
CA ILE A 123 7.29 -0.72 -2.43
C ILE A 123 8.12 -0.69 -3.73
N PRO A 124 9.47 -0.68 -3.72
CA PRO A 124 10.27 -0.69 -4.94
C PRO A 124 10.01 -1.93 -5.80
N ILE A 125 9.84 -3.09 -5.17
CA ILE A 125 9.54 -4.36 -5.85
C ILE A 125 8.17 -4.26 -6.54
N HIS A 126 7.17 -3.69 -5.86
CA HIS A 126 5.84 -3.45 -6.43
C HIS A 126 5.90 -2.51 -7.65
N ILE A 127 6.64 -1.40 -7.56
CA ILE A 127 6.84 -0.45 -8.66
C ILE A 127 7.55 -1.12 -9.85
N LEU A 128 8.59 -1.93 -9.59
CA LEU A 128 9.32 -2.66 -10.63
C LEU A 128 8.40 -3.61 -11.41
N PHE A 129 7.56 -4.38 -10.72
CA PHE A 129 6.59 -5.25 -11.39
C PHE A 129 5.51 -4.45 -12.13
N GLY A 130 5.01 -3.36 -11.53
CA GLY A 130 3.99 -2.49 -12.13
C GLY A 130 4.45 -1.88 -13.45
N THR A 131 5.65 -1.30 -13.48
CA THR A 131 6.24 -0.73 -14.70
C THR A 131 6.48 -1.78 -15.79
N LYS A 132 6.90 -2.99 -15.42
CA LYS A 132 7.10 -4.12 -16.36
C LYS A 132 5.80 -4.72 -16.94
N VAL A 133 4.65 -4.46 -16.31
CA VAL A 133 3.32 -4.88 -16.79
C VAL A 133 2.67 -3.81 -17.70
N LEU A 134 3.03 -2.54 -17.52
CA LEU A 134 2.54 -1.43 -18.32
C LEU A 134 3.28 -1.25 -19.66
N LYS A 135 4.57 -1.61 -19.70
CA LYS A 135 5.34 -1.79 -20.94
C LYS A 135 4.93 -3.09 -21.63
#